data_AF-A0A238BUU9-F1
#
_entry.id   AF-A0A238BUU9-F1
#
_cell.length_a   1.000
_cell.length_b   1.000
_cell.length_c   1.000
_cell.angle_alpha   90.00
_cell.angle_beta   90.00
_cell.angle_gamma   90.00
#
_symmetry.space_group_name_H-M   'P 1'
#
loop_
_entity.id
_entity.type
_entity.pdbx_description
1 polymer ?
#
loop_
_entity_poly.entity_id
_entity_poly.type
_entity_poly.pdbx_seq_one_letter_code
_entity_poly.pdbx_strand_id
1 'polypeptide(L)'
;MQLCKKALQDECEMHYNADAFNPSRLAFAVSLQSVENLINEEWCSNTFVTTHMTEHIVCAYWTEATIRLHIPLSATPTFYTDTGNLILIIVHLKWRLHFEFVTCSDFNEEVKEGLWQAPANVNIETMAWDLDIKIFPCSPHNAALTLRSPTAPASIIV
;
A
#
# COMPACT_ATOMS: atom_id res chain seq x y z
N MET A 1 -0.77 -10.60 -10.62
CA MET A 1 -0.66 -9.85 -9.35
C MET A 1 -1.61 -10.48 -8.33
N GLN A 2 -1.09 -11.20 -7.33
CA GLN A 2 -1.90 -11.82 -6.28
C GLN A 2 -1.87 -10.92 -5.05
N LEU A 3 -2.91 -10.12 -4.91
CA LEU A 3 -2.98 -9.09 -3.88
C LEU A 3 -3.75 -9.61 -2.69
N CYS A 4 -3.23 -9.33 -1.50
CA CYS A 4 -3.91 -9.63 -0.26
C CYS A 4 -5.15 -8.73 -0.14
N LYS A 5 -6.33 -9.28 -0.47
CA LYS A 5 -7.61 -8.58 -0.30
C LYS A 5 -8.10 -8.57 1.15
N LYS A 6 -7.39 -9.26 2.04
CA LYS A 6 -7.73 -9.41 3.46
C LYS A 6 -6.44 -9.33 4.28
N ALA A 7 -6.37 -8.39 5.20
CA ALA A 7 -5.26 -8.29 6.14
C ALA A 7 -5.76 -8.52 7.57
N LEU A 8 -4.90 -9.10 8.41
CA LEU A 8 -5.12 -9.14 9.85
C LEU A 8 -4.47 -7.90 10.48
N GLN A 9 -5.00 -7.48 11.63
CA GLN A 9 -4.41 -6.41 12.44
C GLN A 9 -3.06 -6.87 13.03
N ASP A 10 -2.01 -6.83 12.22
CA ASP A 10 -0.60 -7.01 12.60
C ASP A 10 0.25 -6.75 11.35
N GLU A 11 -0.09 -7.48 10.28
CA GLU A 11 0.66 -7.48 9.03
C GLU A 11 -0.24 -7.65 7.80
N CYS A 12 0.10 -6.91 6.74
CA CYS A 12 -0.39 -7.13 5.39
C CYS A 12 0.80 -7.54 4.50
N GLU A 13 0.80 -8.80 4.07
CA GLU A 13 1.82 -9.34 3.17
C GLU A 13 1.30 -9.37 1.73
N MET A 14 2.08 -8.82 0.81
CA MET A 14 1.72 -8.66 -0.59
C MET A 14 2.82 -9.28 -1.47
N HIS A 15 2.41 -10.17 -2.37
CA HIS A 15 3.29 -10.74 -3.39
C HIS A 15 3.07 -10.04 -4.72
N TYR A 16 4.13 -9.39 -5.19
CA TYR A 16 4.12 -8.66 -6.44
C TYR A 16 4.98 -9.37 -7.46
N ASN A 17 4.39 -9.72 -8.61
CA ASN A 17 5.08 -10.29 -9.75
C ASN A 17 5.15 -9.23 -10.87
N ALA A 18 6.37 -8.89 -11.26
CA ALA A 18 6.68 -7.82 -12.20
C ALA A 18 6.50 -8.24 -13.67
N ASP A 19 6.62 -9.53 -13.98
CA ASP A 19 6.55 -10.09 -15.34
C ASP A 19 5.18 -9.86 -16.02
N ALA A 20 4.16 -9.47 -15.24
CA ALA A 20 2.83 -9.20 -15.74
C ALA A 20 2.63 -7.82 -16.39
N PHE A 21 3.63 -6.91 -16.40
CA PHE A 21 3.52 -5.62 -17.09
C PHE A 21 4.73 -5.33 -17.97
N ASN A 22 4.44 -4.79 -19.15
CA ASN A 22 5.36 -4.12 -20.05
C ASN A 22 4.87 -2.66 -20.11
N PRO A 23 5.57 -1.63 -19.60
CA PRO A 23 7.04 -1.44 -19.59
C PRO A 23 7.77 -1.70 -18.25
N SER A 24 9.10 -1.66 -18.29
CA SER A 24 10.01 -1.83 -17.15
C SER A 24 9.74 -0.82 -16.03
N ARG A 25 9.60 -1.32 -14.79
CA ARG A 25 9.36 -0.50 -13.60
C ARG A 25 10.66 -0.21 -12.87
N LEU A 26 10.90 1.07 -12.57
CA LEU A 26 12.11 1.52 -11.87
C LEU A 26 11.93 1.43 -10.36
N ALA A 27 10.79 1.91 -9.88
CA ALA A 27 10.47 1.94 -8.47
C ALA A 27 8.96 1.96 -8.27
N PHE A 28 8.51 1.58 -7.08
CA PHE A 28 7.16 1.82 -6.64
C PHE A 28 7.11 2.13 -5.15
N ALA A 29 6.06 2.83 -4.73
CA ALA A 29 5.72 3.08 -3.34
C ALA A 29 4.38 2.42 -3.02
N VAL A 30 4.25 1.85 -1.83
CA VAL A 30 2.97 1.33 -1.33
C VAL A 30 2.66 1.97 0.00
N SER A 31 1.51 2.64 0.08
CA SER A 31 1.03 3.32 1.26
C SER A 31 -0.21 2.65 1.82
N LEU A 32 -0.19 2.32 3.12
CA LEU A 32 -1.37 1.87 3.84
C LEU A 32 -2.18 3.09 4.30
N GLN A 33 -3.42 3.21 3.83
CA GLN A 33 -4.27 4.37 4.10
C GLN A 33 -5.63 3.97 4.68
N SER A 34 -6.11 4.76 5.63
CA SER A 34 -7.53 4.77 6.01
C SER A 34 -8.24 5.90 5.29
N VAL A 35 -9.45 5.63 4.80
CA VAL A 35 -10.33 6.59 4.14
C VAL A 35 -11.63 6.68 4.92
N GLU A 36 -11.85 7.84 5.53
CA GLU A 36 -13.04 8.16 6.29
C GLU A 36 -13.96 9.03 5.45
N ASN A 37 -15.20 8.59 5.27
CA ASN A 37 -16.24 9.35 4.60
C ASN A 37 -17.28 9.76 5.64
N LEU A 38 -17.48 11.06 5.78
CA LEU A 38 -18.46 11.68 6.65
C LEU A 38 -19.58 12.26 5.78
N ILE A 39 -20.81 11.76 5.95
CA ILE A 39 -21.99 12.32 5.29
C ILE A 39 -22.80 13.07 6.34
N ASN A 40 -22.96 14.38 6.11
CA ASN A 40 -23.75 15.31 6.92
C ASN A 40 -25.25 15.30 6.51
N GLU A 41 -26.13 15.81 7.36
CA GLU A 41 -27.54 16.19 7.09
C GLU A 41 -27.74 16.92 5.75
N GLU A 42 -26.81 17.78 5.38
CA GLU A 42 -26.84 18.54 4.12
C GLU A 42 -26.41 17.71 2.89
N TRP A 43 -26.20 16.40 3.05
CA TRP A 43 -25.67 15.47 2.04
C TRP A 43 -24.27 15.84 1.52
N CYS A 44 -23.60 16.78 2.18
CA CYS A 44 -22.19 17.10 1.95
C CYS A 44 -21.32 15.94 2.43
N SER A 45 -20.60 15.30 1.50
CA SER A 45 -19.64 14.23 1.80
C SER A 45 -18.24 14.82 2.00
N ASN A 46 -17.68 14.67 3.19
CA ASN A 46 -16.27 14.96 3.44
C ASN A 46 -15.47 13.66 3.43
N THR A 47 -14.37 13.63 2.68
CA THR A 47 -13.45 12.48 2.63
C THR A 47 -12.14 12.87 3.29
N PHE A 48 -11.73 12.10 4.30
CA PHE A 48 -10.46 12.26 4.99
C PHE A 48 -9.60 11.03 4.70
N VAL A 49 -8.35 11.26 4.30
CA VAL A 49 -7.38 10.19 4.02
C VAL A 49 -6.24 10.33 5.01
N THR A 50 -5.92 9.24 5.72
CA THR A 50 -4.78 9.18 6.64
C THR A 50 -3.84 8.07 6.20
N THR A 51 -2.57 8.42 5.96
CA THR A 51 -1.50 7.46 5.66
C THR A 51 -0.86 6.99 6.95
N HIS A 52 -0.86 5.68 7.17
CA HIS A 52 -0.29 5.05 8.36
C HIS A 52 1.16 4.63 8.16
N MET A 53 1.50 4.18 6.95
CA MET A 53 2.84 3.69 6.59
C MET A 53 3.03 3.79 5.08
N THR A 54 4.25 4.04 4.64
CA THR A 54 4.65 4.01 3.23
C THR A 54 5.98 3.29 3.10
N GLU A 55 6.04 2.33 2.19
CA GLU A 55 7.26 1.62 1.82
C GLU A 55 7.65 1.98 0.39
N HIS A 56 8.95 2.26 0.19
CA HIS A 56 9.51 2.60 -1.11
C HIS A 56 10.47 1.51 -1.58
N ILE A 57 10.24 0.99 -2.79
CA ILE A 57 11.02 -0.11 -3.34
C ILE A 57 11.54 0.29 -4.71
N VAL A 58 12.86 0.18 -4.88
CA VAL A 58 13.52 0.31 -6.18
C VAL A 58 13.66 -1.10 -6.75
N CYS A 59 12.99 -1.36 -7.87
CA CYS A 59 12.82 -2.70 -8.43
C CYS A 59 13.31 -2.81 -9.88
N ALA A 60 14.22 -1.92 -10.30
CA ALA A 60 14.82 -2.01 -11.62
C ALA A 60 15.42 -3.42 -11.82
N TYR A 61 14.95 -4.13 -12.85
CA TYR A 61 15.33 -5.50 -13.21
C TYR A 61 14.86 -6.63 -12.25
N TRP A 62 13.96 -6.36 -11.32
CA TRP A 62 13.42 -7.39 -10.43
C TRP A 62 12.16 -8.02 -11.03
N THR A 63 12.04 -9.34 -10.94
CA THR A 63 10.88 -10.11 -11.42
C THR A 63 9.82 -10.30 -10.34
N GLU A 64 10.22 -10.30 -9.06
CA GLU A 64 9.33 -10.50 -7.92
C GLU A 64 9.75 -9.60 -6.75
N ALA A 65 8.77 -9.12 -5.97
CA ALA A 65 9.00 -8.43 -4.71
C ALA A 65 7.91 -8.82 -3.70
N THR A 66 8.32 -9.05 -2.45
CA THR A 66 7.42 -9.26 -1.33
C THR A 66 7.44 -8.04 -0.42
N ILE A 67 6.26 -7.56 -0.03
CA ILE A 67 6.10 -6.34 0.76
C ILE A 67 5.32 -6.70 2.01
N ARG A 68 5.82 -6.27 3.16
CA ARG A 68 5.16 -6.41 4.45
C ARG A 68 4.89 -5.02 5.01
N LEU A 69 3.61 -4.69 5.15
CA LEU A 69 3.16 -3.45 5.77
C LEU A 69 2.64 -3.76 7.17
N HIS A 70 3.18 -3.05 8.16
CA HIS A 70 2.71 -3.18 9.54
C HIS A 70 1.40 -2.41 9.70
N ILE A 71 0.36 -3.11 10.19
CA ILE A 71 -0.92 -2.51 10.51
C ILE A 71 -0.92 -2.23 12.03
N PRO A 72 -1.04 -0.97 12.48
CA PRO A 72 -1.11 -0.68 13.89
C PRO A 72 -2.24 -1.47 14.57
N LEU A 73 -2.00 -2.05 15.75
CA LEU A 73 -3.06 -2.72 16.52
C LEU A 73 -4.15 -1.75 16.98
N SER A 74 -3.84 -0.46 17.03
CA SER A 74 -4.79 0.63 17.25
C SER A 74 -5.59 1.02 16.00
N ALA A 75 -5.30 0.42 14.84
CA ALA A 75 -5.99 0.71 13.59
C ALA A 75 -7.46 0.34 13.70
N THR A 76 -8.37 1.30 13.61
CA THR A 76 -9.81 1.01 13.68
C THR A 76 -10.22 0.12 12.49
N PRO A 77 -10.85 -1.04 12.71
CA PRO A 77 -11.36 -1.88 11.62
C PRO A 77 -12.40 -1.16 10.78
N THR A 78 -12.66 -1.66 9.56
CA THR A 78 -13.74 -1.13 8.70
C THR A 78 -15.08 -1.16 9.43
N PHE A 79 -15.73 0.00 9.54
CA PHE A 79 -17.07 0.11 10.13
C PHE A 79 -17.94 1.10 9.36
N TYR A 80 -19.24 0.90 9.49
CA TYR A 80 -20.28 1.74 8.93
C TYR A 80 -21.33 1.98 10.01
N THR A 81 -21.71 3.24 10.22
CA THR A 81 -22.80 3.59 11.15
C THR A 81 -24.09 3.80 10.36
N ASP A 82 -25.06 2.90 10.54
CA ASP A 82 -26.44 3.07 10.09
C ASP A 82 -27.35 3.26 11.31
N THR A 83 -27.45 4.48 11.81
CA THR A 83 -28.39 4.79 12.89
C THR A 83 -29.79 4.97 12.30
N GLY A 84 -30.50 3.86 12.16
CA GLY A 84 -31.91 3.84 11.80
C GLY A 84 -32.71 4.84 12.65
N ASN A 85 -33.31 5.83 11.96
CA ASN A 85 -34.16 6.92 12.44
C ASN A 85 -33.50 8.21 12.99
N LEU A 86 -32.18 8.40 12.89
CA LEU A 86 -31.57 9.71 13.13
C LEU A 86 -30.40 9.96 12.15
N ILE A 87 -30.75 10.39 10.94
CA ILE A 87 -29.82 10.73 9.85
C ILE A 87 -29.21 12.10 10.14
N LEU A 88 -28.31 12.18 11.13
CA LEU A 88 -27.52 13.41 11.31
C LEU A 88 -26.09 13.23 10.79
N ILE A 89 -25.48 12.06 11.01
CA ILE A 89 -24.10 11.79 10.58
C ILE A 89 -23.90 10.30 10.25
N ILE A 90 -23.49 9.99 9.02
CA ILE A 90 -23.03 8.65 8.63
C ILE A 90 -21.50 8.67 8.50
N VAL A 91 -20.83 7.77 9.22
CA VAL A 91 -19.37 7.58 9.13
C VAL A 91 -19.09 6.24 8.45
N HIS A 92 -18.25 6.29 7.42
CA HIS A 92 -17.75 5.11 6.73
C HIS A 92 -16.22 5.12 6.67
N LEU A 93 -15.61 4.24 7.46
CA LEU A 93 -14.16 4.03 7.47
C LEU A 93 -13.81 2.80 6.63
N LYS A 94 -13.01 2.99 5.57
CA LYS A 94 -12.45 1.89 4.76
C LYS A 94 -10.93 1.95 4.73
N TRP A 95 -10.30 0.84 4.38
CA TRP A 95 -8.85 0.75 4.24
C TRP A 95 -8.48 0.54 2.77
N ARG A 96 -7.38 1.17 2.34
CA ARG A 96 -6.83 0.96 1.01
C ARG A 96 -5.30 0.91 1.03
N LEU A 97 -4.75 0.18 0.07
CA LEU A 97 -3.36 0.29 -0.34
C LEU A 97 -3.29 1.25 -1.52
N HIS A 98 -2.55 2.34 -1.36
CA HIS A 98 -2.27 3.29 -2.42
C HIS A 98 -0.90 2.99 -3.00
N PHE A 99 -0.87 2.62 -4.26
CA PHE A 99 0.34 2.30 -5.01
C PHE A 99 0.71 3.48 -5.90
N GLU A 100 1.98 3.83 -5.92
CA GLU A 100 2.56 4.76 -6.89
C GLU A 100 3.69 4.04 -7.60
N PHE A 101 3.57 3.84 -8.90
CA PHE A 101 4.55 3.19 -9.74
C PHE A 101 5.29 4.23 -10.57
N VAL A 102 6.60 4.11 -10.64
CA VAL A 102 7.46 4.85 -11.57
C VAL A 102 7.93 3.87 -12.64
N THR A 103 7.43 4.05 -13.85
CA THR A 103 7.76 3.25 -15.04
C THR A 103 8.71 4.02 -15.94
N CYS A 104 9.45 3.30 -16.78
CA CYS A 104 10.23 3.87 -17.86
C CYS A 104 10.02 3.06 -19.13
N SER A 105 9.59 3.70 -20.21
CA SER A 105 9.39 3.06 -21.52
C SER A 105 10.70 2.76 -22.24
N ASP A 106 11.75 3.55 -21.98
CA ASP A 106 12.94 3.60 -22.82
C ASP A 106 14.15 2.87 -22.20
N PHE A 107 13.90 1.95 -21.27
CA PHE A 107 14.95 1.26 -20.50
C PHE A 107 15.53 0.05 -21.25
N ASN A 108 15.97 0.27 -22.49
CA ASN A 108 16.55 -0.76 -23.35
C ASN A 108 17.97 -0.37 -23.77
N GLU A 109 18.88 -0.24 -22.81
CA GLU A 109 20.30 -0.12 -23.10
C GLU A 109 20.94 -1.50 -23.07
N GLU A 110 21.36 -1.98 -24.25
CA GLU A 110 22.24 -3.13 -24.36
C GLU A 110 23.53 -2.85 -23.58
N VAL A 111 23.77 -3.60 -22.50
CA VAL A 111 25.04 -3.54 -21.78
C VAL A 111 26.13 -4.11 -22.69
N LYS A 112 26.73 -3.25 -23.51
CA LYS A 112 27.96 -3.57 -24.23
C LYS A 112 29.09 -3.68 -23.23
N GLU A 113 29.93 -4.71 -23.37
CA GLU A 113 31.03 -5.03 -22.46
C GLU A 113 31.77 -3.77 -21.96
N GLY A 114 31.57 -3.42 -20.68
CA GLY A 114 32.05 -2.18 -20.08
C GLY A 114 31.30 -1.82 -18.78
N LEU A 115 31.82 -0.83 -18.05
CA LEU A 115 31.13 -0.24 -16.89
C LEU A 115 29.85 0.46 -17.37
N TRP A 116 28.68 -0.09 -17.03
CA TRP A 116 27.40 0.54 -17.34
C TRP A 116 27.28 1.85 -16.55
N GLN A 117 27.01 2.94 -17.26
CA GLN A 117 26.73 4.25 -16.66
C GLN A 117 25.22 4.48 -16.70
N ALA A 118 24.64 4.82 -15.55
CA ALA A 118 23.24 5.17 -15.49
C ALA A 118 22.95 6.40 -16.38
N PRO A 119 21.88 6.39 -17.20
CA PRO A 119 21.51 7.52 -18.03
C PRO A 119 21.31 8.79 -17.20
N ALA A 120 21.80 9.93 -17.71
CA ALA A 120 21.66 11.21 -17.03
C ALA A 120 20.21 11.70 -16.97
N ASN A 121 19.38 11.29 -17.93
CA ASN A 121 17.95 11.55 -17.98
C ASN A 121 17.24 10.27 -18.39
N VAL A 122 16.19 9.93 -17.65
CA VAL A 122 15.33 8.78 -17.93
C VAL A 122 13.91 9.32 -18.07
N ASN A 123 13.23 8.94 -19.16
CA ASN A 123 11.84 9.29 -19.34
C ASN A 123 10.99 8.44 -18.40
N ILE A 124 10.44 9.08 -17.36
CA ILE A 124 9.63 8.41 -16.36
C ILE A 124 8.16 8.74 -16.53
N GLU A 125 7.32 7.75 -16.33
CA GLU A 125 5.88 7.90 -16.19
C GLU A 125 5.49 7.44 -14.78
N THR A 126 4.57 8.17 -14.16
CA THR A 126 4.06 7.84 -12.83
C THR A 126 2.62 7.37 -12.95
N MET A 127 2.32 6.19 -12.42
CA MET A 127 0.97 5.63 -12.35
C MET A 127 0.57 5.42 -10.90
N ALA A 128 -0.60 5.91 -10.51
CA ALA A 128 -1.16 5.67 -9.18
C ALA A 128 -2.33 4.67 -9.24
N TRP A 129 -2.44 3.82 -8.23
CA TRP A 129 -3.52 2.84 -8.15
C TRP A 129 -3.95 2.58 -6.71
N ASP A 130 -5.26 2.52 -6.48
CA ASP A 130 -5.85 2.22 -5.17
C ASP A 130 -6.44 0.82 -5.15
N LEU A 131 -6.09 0.05 -4.12
CA LEU A 131 -6.72 -1.23 -3.80
C LEU A 131 -7.40 -1.17 -2.44
N ASP A 132 -8.73 -1.27 -2.43
CA ASP A 132 -9.48 -1.42 -1.19
C ASP A 132 -9.17 -2.77 -0.52
N ILE A 133 -8.86 -2.74 0.77
CA ILE A 133 -8.56 -3.93 1.59
C ILE A 133 -9.50 -3.97 2.81
N LYS A 134 -9.71 -5.17 3.36
CA LYS A 134 -10.41 -5.34 4.64
C LYS A 134 -9.41 -5.72 5.72
N ILE A 135 -9.37 -4.93 6.79
CA ILE A 135 -8.60 -5.23 7.98
C ILE A 135 -9.51 -5.89 9.00
N PHE A 136 -9.16 -7.11 9.38
CA PHE A 136 -9.87 -7.86 10.40
C PHE A 136 -9.19 -7.68 11.75
N PRO A 137 -9.97 -7.52 12.84
CA PRO A 137 -9.40 -7.40 14.17
C PRO A 137 -8.57 -8.63 14.51
N CYS A 138 -7.42 -8.42 15.13
CA CYS A 138 -6.57 -9.52 15.58
C CYS A 138 -7.13 -10.15 16.87
N SER A 139 -6.85 -11.43 17.09
CA SER A 139 -7.18 -12.09 18.35
C SER A 139 -6.49 -11.35 19.51
N PRO A 140 -7.18 -11.06 20.63
CA PRO A 140 -6.57 -10.40 21.78
C PRO A 140 -5.39 -11.20 22.37
N HIS A 141 -5.37 -12.52 22.18
CA HIS A 141 -4.22 -13.35 22.53
C HIS A 141 -2.98 -13.02 21.68
N ASN A 142 -3.16 -12.79 20.38
CA ASN A 142 -2.07 -12.46 19.46
C ASN A 142 -1.60 -11.01 19.66
N ALA A 143 -2.53 -10.07 19.91
CA ALA A 143 -2.19 -8.69 20.24
C ALA A 143 -1.41 -8.54 21.56
N ALA A 144 -1.52 -9.51 22.48
CA ALA A 144 -0.71 -9.55 23.69
C ALA A 144 0.72 -10.06 23.45
N LEU A 145 0.94 -10.81 22.36
CA LEU A 145 2.24 -11.38 21.98
C LEU A 145 3.10 -10.42 21.15
N THR A 146 2.48 -9.43 20.52
CA THR A 146 3.15 -8.31 19.85
C THR A 146 3.69 -7.31 20.89
N LEU A 147 4.67 -7.73 21.70
CA LEU A 147 5.54 -6.75 22.37
C LEU A 147 6.24 -5.93 21.28
N ARG A 148 6.42 -4.61 21.51
CA ARG A 148 7.14 -3.68 20.63
C ARG A 148 8.45 -4.30 20.18
N SER A 149 8.49 -4.92 19.00
CA SER A 149 9.75 -5.19 18.35
C SER A 149 10.33 -3.81 18.02
N PRO A 150 11.59 -3.51 18.40
CA PRO A 150 12.23 -2.33 17.84
C PRO A 150 12.16 -2.52 16.33
N THR A 151 11.61 -1.51 15.65
CA THR A 151 11.56 -1.38 14.18
C THR A 151 12.82 -2.01 13.61
N ALA A 152 12.69 -3.25 13.11
CA ALA A 152 13.77 -3.84 12.35
C ALA A 152 13.89 -2.95 11.11
N PRO A 153 15.07 -2.40 10.80
CA PRO A 153 15.25 -1.75 9.52
C PRO A 153 14.86 -2.77 8.44
N ALA A 154 14.05 -2.34 7.48
CA ALA A 154 13.60 -3.15 6.36
C ALA A 154 14.79 -3.98 5.83
N SER A 155 14.74 -5.30 6.05
CA SER A 155 15.76 -6.20 5.52
C SER A 155 15.21 -6.77 4.22
N ILE A 156 15.78 -6.31 3.10
CA ILE A 156 15.67 -7.01 1.83
C ILE A 156 16.44 -8.33 2.00
N ILE A 157 15.76 -9.46 1.85
CA ILE A 157 16.41 -10.75 1.64
C ILE A 157 16.62 -10.86 0.13
N VAL A 158 17.90 -10.87 -0.28
CA VAL A 158 18.35 -11.11 -1.66
C VAL A 158 18.48 -12.61 -1.89
#